data_AF-W1DHU3-F1
#
_entry.id   AF-W1DHU3-F1
#
_cell.length_a   1.000
_cell.length_b   1.000
_cell.length_c   1.000
_cell.angle_alpha   90.00
_cell.angle_beta   90.00
_cell.angle_gamma   90.00
#
_symmetry.space_group_name_H-M   'P 1'
#
loop_
_entity.id
_entity.type
_entity.pdbx_description
1 polymer ?
#
loop_
_entity_poly.entity_id
_entity_poly.type
_entity_poly.pdbx_seq_one_letter_code
_entity_poly.pdbx_strand_id
1 'polypeptide(L)' 'MHAWAEVWLDGRWLSFDITNNTRRLNQHLRLATGLDYLDACPVRGTRLGGGGEIMLTNAEVREHSQQAQQQ' A
#
# COMPACT_ATOMS: atom_id res chain seq x y z
N MET A 1 -3.54 -8.37 0.83
CA MET A 1 -3.06 -7.04 1.27
C MET A 1 -1.72 -7.22 1.96
N HIS A 2 -0.76 -6.32 1.75
CA HIS A 2 0.53 -6.29 2.43
C HIS A 2 0.78 -4.90 3.03
N ALA A 3 1.58 -4.83 4.08
CA ALA A 3 1.94 -3.58 4.75
C ALA A 3 3.41 -3.61 5.20
N TRP A 4 4.02 -2.44 5.31
CA TRP A 4 5.37 -2.23 5.82
C TRP A 4 5.40 -0.98 6.71
N ALA A 5 6.48 -0.79 7.46
CA ALA A 5 6.67 0.36 8.32
C ALA A 5 7.70 1.33 7.71
N GLU A 6 7.53 2.62 7.96
CA GLU A 6 8.50 3.64 7.58
C GLU A 6 8.83 4.54 8.77
N VAL A 7 10.05 5.06 8.80
CA VAL A 7 10.51 5.99 9.82
C VAL A 7 11.24 7.15 9.17
N TRP A 8 11.06 8.34 9.73
CA TRP A 8 11.78 9.54 9.33
C TRP A 8 13.09 9.63 10.13
N LEU A 9 14.22 9.43 9.45
CA LEU A 9 15.56 9.51 10.03
C LEU A 9 16.48 10.23 9.06
N ASP A 10 17.36 11.08 9.59
CA ASP A 10 18.38 11.82 8.81
C ASP A 10 17.81 12.55 7.58
N GLY A 11 16.63 13.16 7.73
CA GLY A 11 15.98 13.94 6.67
C GLY A 11 15.36 13.13 5.54
N ARG A 12 15.10 11.83 5.73
CA ARG A 12 14.43 10.97 4.73
C ARG A 12 13.55 9.89 5.36
N TRP A 13 12.63 9.37 4.56
CA TRP A 13 11.88 8.16 4.88
C TRP A 13 12.73 6.92 4.61
N LEU A 14 12.82 6.05 5.60
CA LEU A 14 13.42 4.72 5.49
C LEU A 14 12.33 3.68 5.67
N SER A 15 12.27 2.70 4.76
CA SER A 15 11.21 1.70 4.74
C SER A 15 11.71 0.32 5.18
N PHE A 16 10.86 -0.39 5.91
CA PHE A 16 11.15 -1.69 6.53
C PHE A 16 9.99 -2.65 6.31
N ASP A 17 10.23 -3.67 5.49
CA ASP A 17 9.34 -4.82 5.33
C ASP A 17 9.87 -5.96 6.18
N ILE A 18 9.31 -6.09 7.38
CA ILE A 18 9.71 -7.08 8.39
C ILE A 18 9.31 -8.48 7.94
N THR A 19 8.16 -8.61 7.29
CA THR A 19 7.62 -9.90 6.79
C THR A 19 8.58 -10.53 5.77
N ASN A 20 9.13 -9.71 4.87
CA ASN A 20 10.06 -10.18 3.83
C ASN A 20 11.54 -9.94 4.17
N ASN A 21 11.84 -9.52 5.40
CA ASN A 21 13.19 -9.19 5.87
C ASN A 21 13.98 -8.30 4.88
N THR A 22 13.34 -7.26 4.36
CA THR A 22 13.91 -6.40 3.33
C THR A 22 13.70 -4.92 3.63
N ARG A 23 14.65 -4.10 3.17
CA ARG A 23 14.56 -2.63 3.16
C ARG A 23 14.35 -2.08 1.74
N ARG A 24 14.25 -2.97 0.74
CA ARG A 24 14.05 -2.61 -0.67
C ARG A 24 12.59 -2.89 -1.03
N LEU A 25 11.83 -1.82 -1.27
CA LEU A 25 10.41 -1.87 -1.63
C LEU A 25 10.17 -1.74 -3.15
N ASN A 26 11.11 -2.20 -3.98
CA ASN A 26 11.01 -2.12 -5.43
C ASN A 26 9.88 -2.99 -6.04
N GLN A 27 9.18 -3.78 -5.24
CA GLN A 27 8.07 -4.65 -5.66
C GLN A 27 6.72 -4.23 -5.05
N HIS A 28 6.65 -3.11 -4.34
CA HIS A 28 5.44 -2.69 -3.63
C HIS A 28 4.85 -1.42 -4.24
N LEU A 29 3.52 -1.43 -4.43
CA LEU A 29 2.75 -0.23 -4.75
C LEU A 29 2.21 0.37 -3.44
N ARG A 30 2.51 1.65 -3.21
CA ARG A 30 1.95 2.37 -2.06
C ARG A 30 0.53 2.82 -2.37
N LEU A 31 -0.43 2.35 -1.58
CA LEU A 31 -1.85 2.70 -1.70
C LEU A 31 -2.31 3.67 -0.60
N ALA A 32 -1.77 3.54 0.62
CA ALA A 32 -2.09 4.40 1.75
C ALA A 32 -0.88 4.56 2.70
N THR A 33 -0.91 5.55 3.58
CA THR A 33 0.06 5.75 4.66
C THR A 33 -0.70 6.30 5.87
N GLY A 34 -0.36 5.81 7.06
CA GLY A 34 -1.06 6.14 8.30
C GLY A 34 -0.16 5.86 9.51
N LEU A 35 -0.54 6.36 10.68
CA LEU A 35 0.23 6.12 11.90
C LEU A 35 0.14 4.66 12.34
N ASP A 36 -1.01 4.04 12.08
CA ASP A 36 -1.26 2.64 12.38
C ASP A 36 -2.15 1.97 11.30
N TYR A 37 -2.57 0.74 11.57
CA TYR A 37 -3.42 -0.02 10.68
C TYR A 37 -4.78 0.65 10.45
N LEU A 38 -5.37 1.35 11.42
CA LEU A 38 -6.70 1.95 11.29
C LEU A 38 -6.71 3.14 10.33
N ASP A 39 -5.56 3.78 10.11
CA ASP A 39 -5.39 4.86 9.14
C ASP A 39 -5.08 4.35 7.72
N ALA A 40 -4.56 3.12 7.60
CA ALA A 40 -4.11 2.54 6.33
C ALA A 40 -4.86 1.26 5.91
N CYS A 41 -5.88 0.85 6.67
CA CYS A 41 -6.63 -0.38 6.38
C CYS A 41 -7.49 -0.21 5.11
N PRO A 42 -7.60 -1.26 4.27
CA PRO A 42 -8.40 -1.22 3.05
C PRO A 42 -9.91 -1.16 3.34
N VAL A 43 -10.33 -1.66 4.50
CA VAL A 43 -11.71 -1.63 4.97
C VAL A 43 -11.72 -1.27 6.45
N ARG A 44 -12.54 -0.28 6.81
CA ARG A 44 -12.81 0.15 8.19
C ARG A 44 -14.30 0.33 8.37
N GLY A 45 -14.85 -0.10 9.52
CA GLY A 45 -16.25 0.12 9.84
C GLY A 45 -16.79 -0.88 10.84
N THR A 46 -18.09 -0.78 11.10
CA THR A 46 -18.84 -1.74 11.92
C THR A 46 -19.90 -2.39 11.05
N ARG A 47 -20.15 -3.67 11.26
CA ARG A 47 -21.22 -4.43 10.60
C ARG A 47 -22.29 -4.82 11.62
N LEU A 48 -23.55 -4.85 11.18
CA LEU A 48 -24.68 -5.40 11.92
C LEU A 48 -25.22 -6.63 11.16
N GLY A 49 -25.44 -7.77 11.84
CA GLY A 49 -25.86 -9.05 11.22
C GLY A 49 -24.72 -10.09 11.08
N GLY A 50 -24.90 -11.12 10.24
CA GLY A 50 -23.94 -12.24 10.09
C GLY A 50 -23.91 -12.85 8.67
N GLY A 51 -22.90 -13.67 8.36
CA GLY A 51 -22.62 -14.25 7.03
C GLY A 51 -21.11 -14.37 6.77
N GLY A 52 -20.71 -15.11 5.73
CA GLY A 52 -19.30 -15.18 5.32
C GLY A 52 -18.86 -13.93 4.56
N GLU A 53 -17.62 -13.49 4.76
CA GLU A 53 -17.01 -12.36 4.08
C GLU A 53 -15.74 -12.80 3.35
N ILE A 54 -15.52 -12.24 2.16
CA ILE A 54 -14.34 -12.51 1.34
C ILE A 54 -13.78 -11.17 0.88
N MET A 55 -12.47 -10.98 1.06
CA MET A 55 -11.73 -9.84 0.50
C MET A 55 -10.81 -10.34 -0.61
N LEU A 56 -11.08 -9.90 -1.84
CA LEU A 56 -10.22 -10.14 -2.99
C LEU A 56 -9.39 -8.88 -3.27
N THR A 57 -8.14 -9.06 -3.68
CA THR A 57 -7.27 -7.94 -4.07
C THR A 57 -6.55 -8.28 -5.36
N ASN A 58 -6.54 -7.36 -6.32
CA ASN A 58 -5.77 -7.45 -7.55
C ASN A 58 -5.08 -6.10 -7.80
N ALA A 59 -3.85 -6.14 -8.30
CA ALA A 59 -3.11 -4.94 -8.70
C ALA A 59 -2.56 -5.16 -10.11
N GLU A 60 -2.73 -4.17 -10.98
CA GLU A 60 -2.24 -4.19 -12.36
C GLU A 60 -1.38 -2.95 -12.60
N VAL A 61 -0.22 -3.14 -13.25
CA VAL A 61 0.69 -2.07 -13.64
C VAL A 61 0.79 -2.07 -15.16
N ARG A 62 0.56 -0.93 -15.79
CA ARG A 62 0.70 -0.73 -17.24
C ARG A 62 1.73 0.35 -17.51
N GLU A 63 2.51 0.18 -18.58
CA GLU A 63 3.38 1.25 -19.06
C GLU A 63 2.52 2.43 -19.55
N HIS A 64 2.88 3.63 -19.11
CA HIS A 64 2.21 4.85 -19.53
C HIS A 64 2.97 5.46 -20.72
N SER A 65 2.47 5.26 -21.94
CA SER A 65 3.00 5.93 -23.13
C SER A 65 2.53 7.39 -23.18
N GLN A 66 3.45 8.34 -23.02
CA GLN A 66 3.17 9.75 -23.26
C GLN A 66 3.01 9.96 -24.77
N GLN A 67 1.79 10.22 -25.25
CA GLN A 67 1.59 10.79 -26.58
C GLN A 67 2.25 12.17 -26.57
N ALA A 68 3.26 12.36 -27.44
CA ALA A 68 3.88 13.66 -27.68
C ALA A 68 2.78 14.68 -27.96
N GLN A 69 2.66 15.66 -27.08
CA GLN A 69 1.73 16.78 -27.23
C GLN A 69 2.19 17.60 -28.45
N GLN A 70 1.57 17.32 -29.60
CA GLN A 70 1.71 18.11 -30.82
C GLN A 70 0.73 19.29 -30.75
N GLN A 71 1.26 20.49 -30.53
CA GLN A 71 1.16 21.66 -31.42
C GLN A 71 1.73 22.90 -30.72
#